data_AF-A0A3P7GL38-F1
#
_entry.id   AF-A0A3P7GL38-F1
#
_cell.length_a   1.000
_cell.length_b   1.000
_cell.length_c   1.000
_cell.angle_alpha   90.00
_cell.angle_beta   90.00
_cell.angle_gamma   90.00
#
_symmetry.space_group_name_H-M   'P 1'
#
loop_
_entity.id
_entity.type
_entity.pdbx_description
1 polymer ?
#
loop_
_entity_poly.entity_id
_entity_poly.type
_entity_poly.pdbx_seq_one_letter_code
_entity_poly.pdbx_strand_id
1 'polypeptide(L)'
;MVTAHLAASNLQKYFVCHKNCSRKKALEIAKQQGIRIFEGIYCMTAGPQYESPAEVRMLKQMGADALGMSTCHEVAVARQHGMRVFGLSLITNVANLDTDAAVEVAHTEVLDTAKEASERVCKFVAEMVKAV
;
A
#
# COMPACT_ATOMS: atom_id res chain seq x y z
N MET A 1 -6.66 4.62 -0.70
CA MET A 1 -6.34 3.53 0.23
C MET A 1 -5.38 4.09 1.26
N VAL A 2 -5.72 3.96 2.54
CA VAL A 2 -4.85 4.33 3.67
C VAL A 2 -4.06 3.08 4.01
N THR A 3 -2.74 3.18 4.06
CA THR A 3 -1.89 2.01 4.31
C THR A 3 -0.71 2.44 5.15
N ALA A 4 -0.47 1.71 6.23
CA ALA A 4 0.68 1.92 7.09
C ALA A 4 1.87 1.09 6.60
N HIS A 5 3.06 1.68 6.56
CA HIS A 5 4.28 0.99 6.15
C HIS A 5 5.10 0.51 7.36
N LEU A 6 5.64 -0.71 7.29
CA LEU A 6 6.28 -1.39 8.42
C LEU A 6 7.80 -1.11 8.57
N ALA A 7 8.41 -0.26 7.74
CA ALA A 7 9.83 0.13 7.85
C ALA A 7 10.05 1.64 8.01
N ALA A 8 11.05 2.00 8.83
CA ALA A 8 11.32 3.35 9.34
C ALA A 8 12.11 4.27 8.40
N SER A 9 12.04 4.09 7.08
CA SER A 9 12.88 4.86 6.16
C SER A 9 12.15 5.21 4.88
N ASN A 10 11.85 6.52 4.74
CA ASN A 10 11.30 7.23 3.59
C ASN A 10 9.89 6.78 3.15
N LEU A 11 8.90 7.66 3.35
CA LEU A 11 7.55 7.58 2.79
C LEU A 11 7.60 7.34 1.27
N GLN A 12 7.49 6.09 0.86
CA GLN A 12 7.54 5.68 -0.54
C GLN A 12 6.45 4.64 -0.83
N LYS A 13 5.91 4.70 -2.05
CA LYS A 13 4.64 4.06 -2.46
C LYS A 13 4.84 2.56 -2.67
N TYR A 14 3.91 1.72 -2.22
CA TYR A 14 3.97 0.26 -2.36
C TYR A 14 2.97 -0.28 -3.37
N PHE A 15 3.34 -1.39 -3.99
CA PHE A 15 2.51 -2.14 -4.90
C PHE A 15 2.41 -3.61 -4.47
N VAL A 16 1.20 -4.14 -4.53
CA VAL A 16 0.86 -5.56 -4.33
C VAL A 16 0.38 -6.10 -5.66
N CYS A 17 1.24 -6.83 -6.35
CA CYS A 17 0.83 -7.46 -7.60
C CYS A 17 0.94 -8.97 -7.53
N HIS A 18 -0.07 -9.65 -8.05
CA HIS A 18 -0.16 -11.09 -8.05
C HIS A 18 0.09 -11.73 -9.43
N LYS A 19 0.47 -10.95 -10.47
CA LYS A 19 1.00 -11.50 -11.75
C LYS A 19 2.14 -10.67 -12.35
N ASN A 20 3.14 -11.37 -12.88
CA ASN A 20 4.43 -10.80 -13.30
C ASN A 20 4.39 -9.78 -14.47
N CYS A 21 3.36 -9.78 -15.32
CA CYS A 21 3.29 -8.88 -16.48
C CYS A 21 2.93 -7.44 -16.10
N SER A 22 1.90 -7.24 -15.26
CA SER A 22 1.47 -5.91 -14.82
C SER A 22 2.50 -5.23 -13.91
N ARG A 23 3.30 -6.01 -13.17
CA ARG A 23 4.42 -5.52 -12.35
C ARG A 23 5.48 -4.80 -13.16
N LYS A 24 5.98 -5.46 -14.21
CA LYS A 24 7.02 -4.92 -15.08
C LYS A 24 6.56 -3.60 -15.71
N LYS A 25 5.30 -3.56 -16.19
CA LYS A 25 4.72 -2.36 -16.78
C LYS A 25 4.61 -1.21 -15.76
N ALA A 26 4.22 -1.51 -14.53
CA ALA A 26 4.20 -0.54 -13.45
C ALA A 26 5.58 0.05 -13.15
N LEU A 27 6.62 -0.79 -13.08
CA LEU A 27 8.00 -0.33 -12.88
C LEU A 27 8.49 0.55 -14.04
N GLU A 28 8.17 0.21 -15.29
CA GLU A 28 8.49 1.01 -16.46
C GLU A 28 7.82 2.38 -16.42
N ILE A 29 6.50 2.42 -16.19
CA ILE A 29 5.71 3.66 -16.15
C ILE A 29 6.15 4.52 -14.97
N ALA A 30 6.39 3.91 -13.81
CA ALA A 30 6.90 4.63 -12.64
C ALA A 30 8.26 5.28 -12.94
N LYS A 31 9.17 4.55 -13.59
CA LYS A 31 10.48 5.09 -14.02
C LYS A 31 10.33 6.27 -15.00
N GLN A 32 9.43 6.16 -15.97
CA GLN A 32 9.14 7.24 -16.93
C GLN A 32 8.57 8.49 -16.26
N GLN A 33 7.78 8.31 -15.20
CA GLN A 33 7.19 9.41 -14.43
C GLN A 33 8.11 9.92 -13.29
N GLY A 34 9.31 9.36 -13.14
CA GLY A 34 10.22 9.70 -12.04
C GLY A 34 9.69 9.34 -10.65
N ILE A 35 8.76 8.38 -10.58
CA ILE A 35 8.16 7.90 -9.33
C ILE A 35 8.91 6.67 -8.85
N ARG A 36 9.34 6.68 -7.59
CA ARG A 36 9.84 5.47 -6.93
C ARG A 36 8.66 4.64 -6.41
N ILE A 37 8.63 3.38 -6.78
CA ILE A 37 7.65 2.40 -6.29
C ILE A 37 8.36 1.20 -5.67
N PHE A 38 7.71 0.60 -4.70
CA PHE A 38 8.16 -0.58 -3.96
C PHE A 38 7.22 -1.74 -4.19
N GLU A 39 7.74 -2.94 -3.99
CA GLU A 39 6.96 -4.17 -4.05
C GLU A 39 7.02 -4.82 -2.67
N GLY A 40 5.90 -5.38 -2.23
CA GLY A 40 5.84 -5.99 -0.91
C GLY A 40 4.57 -6.80 -0.66
N ILE A 41 4.53 -7.42 0.51
CA ILE A 41 3.40 -8.19 1.04
C ILE A 41 2.47 -7.25 1.79
N TYR A 42 1.23 -7.17 1.33
CA TYR A 42 0.18 -6.47 2.04
C TYR A 42 -0.61 -7.44 2.90
N CYS A 43 -0.78 -7.08 4.17
CA CYS A 43 -1.62 -7.80 5.10
C CYS A 43 -2.89 -6.99 5.37
N MET A 44 -4.04 -7.65 5.24
CA MET A 44 -5.32 -7.05 5.58
C MET A 44 -5.68 -7.34 7.03
N THR A 45 -6.04 -6.31 7.78
CA THR A 45 -6.63 -6.38 9.11
C THR A 45 -8.13 -6.08 9.04
N ALA A 46 -8.87 -6.38 10.10
CA ALA A 46 -10.32 -6.17 10.10
C ALA A 46 -10.72 -4.69 10.21
N GLY A 47 -9.92 -3.87 10.90
CA GLY A 47 -10.32 -2.51 11.29
C GLY A 47 -11.53 -2.48 12.24
N PRO A 48 -12.14 -1.30 12.50
CA PRO A 48 -11.75 0.03 12.01
C PRO A 48 -10.61 0.67 12.81
N GLN A 49 -10.18 0.04 13.91
CA GLN A 49 -9.06 0.51 14.72
C GLN A 49 -7.74 0.25 13.98
N TYR A 50 -6.81 1.21 14.04
CA TYR A 50 -5.44 0.98 13.59
C TYR A 50 -4.77 -0.09 14.45
N GLU A 51 -3.77 -0.75 13.87
CA GLU A 51 -3.04 -1.82 14.52
C GLU A 51 -2.21 -1.28 15.68
N SER A 52 -2.26 -1.99 16.80
CA SER A 52 -1.39 -1.73 17.95
C SER A 52 0.09 -2.01 17.58
N PRO A 53 1.06 -1.37 18.25
CA PRO A 53 2.47 -1.64 17.99
C PRO A 53 2.86 -3.12 18.14
N ALA A 54 2.19 -3.86 19.02
CA ALA A 54 2.40 -5.30 19.17
C ALA A 54 1.94 -6.09 17.94
N GLU A 55 0.76 -5.77 17.39
CA GLU A 55 0.27 -6.37 16.14
C GLU A 55 1.15 -6.01 14.95
N VAL A 56 1.58 -4.75 14.86
CA VAL A 56 2.51 -4.27 13.82
C VAL A 56 3.82 -5.07 13.86
N ARG A 57 4.41 -5.28 15.06
CA ARG A 57 5.62 -6.11 15.23
C ARG A 57 5.39 -7.56 14.82
N MET A 58 4.28 -8.16 15.25
CA MET A 58 3.90 -9.53 14.89
C MET A 58 3.78 -9.68 13.37
N LEU A 59 3.00 -8.82 12.70
CA LEU A 59 2.76 -8.88 11.27
C LEU A 59 4.03 -8.65 10.46
N LYS A 60 4.91 -7.76 10.91
CA LYS A 60 6.25 -7.57 10.33
C LYS A 60 7.10 -8.83 10.44
N GLN A 61 7.10 -9.51 11.58
CA GLN A 61 7.81 -10.79 11.75
C GLN A 61 7.23 -11.90 10.85
N MET A 62 5.94 -11.82 10.52
CA MET A 62 5.28 -12.70 9.55
C MET A 62 5.56 -12.31 8.08
N GLY A 63 6.33 -11.23 7.85
CA GLY A 63 6.76 -10.80 6.51
C GLY A 63 5.86 -9.77 5.84
N ALA A 64 4.92 -9.14 6.56
CA ALA A 64 4.16 -8.03 5.99
C ALA A 64 5.06 -6.80 5.77
N ASP A 65 4.87 -6.11 4.65
CA ASP A 65 5.50 -4.83 4.31
C ASP A 65 4.55 -3.64 4.49
N ALA A 66 3.24 -3.91 4.34
CA ALA A 66 2.19 -2.90 4.40
C ALA A 66 0.90 -3.44 5.02
N LEU A 67 0.18 -2.59 5.74
CA LEU A 67 -1.06 -2.94 6.45
C LEU A 67 -2.23 -2.08 6.01
N GLY A 68 -3.43 -2.65 5.94
CA GLY A 68 -4.66 -1.90 5.76
C GLY A 68 -5.91 -2.74 5.95
N MET A 69 -7.08 -2.13 5.84
CA MET A 69 -8.35 -2.74 6.29
C MET A 69 -9.25 -3.20 5.13
N SER A 70 -8.74 -3.23 3.89
CA SER A 70 -9.51 -3.56 2.69
C SER A 70 -8.69 -4.31 1.63
N THR A 71 -9.21 -4.42 0.41
CA THR A 71 -8.55 -4.90 -0.82
C THR A 71 -8.42 -6.41 -0.95
N CYS A 72 -8.09 -7.14 0.11
CA CYS A 72 -7.91 -8.59 -0.02
C CYS A 72 -9.21 -9.33 -0.38
N HIS A 73 -10.36 -8.86 0.09
CA HIS A 73 -11.66 -9.46 -0.25
C HIS A 73 -11.97 -9.31 -1.75
N GLU A 74 -11.78 -8.10 -2.30
CA GLU A 74 -11.99 -7.80 -3.72
C GLU A 74 -11.03 -8.60 -4.60
N VAL A 75 -9.77 -8.71 -4.18
CA VAL A 75 -8.76 -9.54 -4.86
C VAL A 75 -9.21 -11.00 -4.88
N ALA A 76 -9.65 -11.55 -3.74
CA ALA A 76 -10.08 -12.95 -3.65
C ALA A 76 -11.24 -13.25 -4.63
N VAL A 77 -12.28 -12.41 -4.63
CA VAL A 77 -13.44 -12.57 -5.52
C VAL A 77 -13.05 -12.42 -6.99
N ALA A 78 -12.22 -11.42 -7.34
CA ALA A 78 -11.75 -11.23 -8.70
C ALA A 78 -10.94 -12.44 -9.20
N ARG A 79 -10.10 -13.01 -8.33
CA ARG A 79 -9.29 -14.20 -8.64
C ARG A 79 -10.12 -15.46 -8.81
N GLN A 80 -11.17 -15.63 -7.99
CA GLN A 80 -12.13 -16.73 -8.14
C GLN A 80 -12.78 -16.74 -9.53
N HIS A 81 -12.96 -15.56 -10.15
CA HIS A 81 -13.50 -15.39 -11.50
C HIS A 81 -12.43 -15.31 -12.60
N GLY A 82 -11.19 -15.71 -12.31
CA GLY A 82 -10.09 -15.75 -13.29
C GLY A 82 -9.55 -14.37 -13.71
N MET A 83 -9.95 -13.28 -13.04
CA MET A 83 -9.49 -11.93 -13.37
C MET A 83 -8.00 -11.75 -13.03
N ARG A 84 -7.34 -10.86 -13.78
CA ARG A 84 -6.01 -10.35 -13.44
C ARG A 84 -6.18 -9.17 -12.49
N VAL A 85 -5.34 -9.13 -11.44
CA VAL A 85 -5.44 -8.11 -10.39
C VAL A 85 -4.10 -7.42 -10.21
N PHE A 86 -4.17 -6.09 -10.10
CA PHE A 86 -3.06 -5.17 -9.83
C PHE A 86 -3.51 -4.30 -8.65
N GLY A 87 -2.91 -4.47 -7.46
CA GLY A 87 -3.22 -3.68 -6.24
C GLY A 87 -2.17 -2.62 -5.89
N LEU A 88 -2.56 -1.34 -5.86
CA LEU A 88 -1.70 -0.22 -5.44
C LEU A 88 -2.01 0.19 -4.00
N SER A 89 -0.99 0.32 -3.16
CA SER A 89 -1.15 0.88 -1.81
C SER A 89 -0.40 2.20 -1.70
N LEU A 90 -1.14 3.28 -1.46
CA LEU A 90 -0.53 4.55 -1.07
C LEU A 90 -0.19 4.48 0.41
N ILE A 91 1.09 4.54 0.72
CA ILE A 91 1.53 4.64 2.12
C ILE A 91 1.26 6.05 2.61
N THR A 92 0.42 6.14 3.63
CA THR A 92 0.00 7.40 4.24
C THR A 92 0.73 7.68 5.55
N ASN A 93 1.26 6.65 6.20
CA ASN A 93 1.96 6.74 7.48
C ASN A 93 2.98 5.61 7.62
N VAL A 94 3.97 5.81 8.50
CA VAL A 94 4.86 4.74 8.95
C VAL A 94 4.28 4.15 10.22
N ALA A 95 4.08 2.84 10.24
CA ALA A 95 3.58 2.14 11.40
C ALA A 95 4.60 2.22 12.53
N ASN A 96 4.15 2.63 13.70
CA ASN A 96 5.01 2.76 14.84
C ASN A 96 5.28 1.38 15.47
N LEU A 97 6.56 1.05 15.61
CA LEU A 97 7.00 -0.20 16.24
C LEU A 97 7.31 -0.01 17.72
N ASP A 98 7.39 1.24 18.19
CA ASP A 98 7.70 1.57 19.57
C ASP A 98 6.41 1.71 20.38
N THR A 99 6.34 0.95 21.47
CA THR A 99 5.22 0.97 22.41
C THR A 99 5.27 2.18 23.34
N ASP A 100 6.45 2.75 23.59
CA ASP A 100 6.66 3.83 24.56
C ASP A 100 6.66 5.22 23.90
N ALA A 101 6.83 5.26 22.58
CA ALA A 101 6.79 6.48 21.76
C ALA A 101 5.62 6.47 20.77
N ALA A 102 4.43 6.03 21.22
CA ALA A 102 3.23 5.91 20.40
C ALA A 102 2.86 7.24 19.70
N VAL A 103 3.28 7.41 18.44
CA VAL A 103 2.74 8.45 17.56
C VAL A 103 1.27 8.15 17.32
N GLU A 104 0.39 9.03 17.80
CA GLU A 104 -1.03 8.95 17.48
C GLU A 104 -1.23 9.18 15.98
N VAL A 105 -1.74 8.16 15.30
CA VAL A 105 -2.08 8.25 13.88
C VAL A 105 -3.41 8.97 13.76
N ALA A 106 -3.35 10.28 13.46
CA ALA A 106 -4.55 11.06 13.20
C ALA A 106 -5.10 10.76 11.81
N HIS A 107 -6.41 10.49 11.70
CA HIS A 107 -7.06 10.26 10.41
C HIS A 107 -6.96 11.47 9.46
N THR A 108 -6.81 12.68 10.01
CA THR A 108 -6.62 13.91 9.22
C THR A 108 -5.30 13.93 8.46
N GLU A 109 -4.19 13.54 9.09
CA GLU A 109 -2.86 13.49 8.45
C GLU A 109 -2.83 12.53 7.26
N VAL A 110 -3.54 11.42 7.41
CA VAL A 110 -3.75 10.43 6.36
C VAL A 110 -4.48 11.03 5.16
N LEU A 111 -5.52 11.82 5.39
CA LEU A 111 -6.31 12.47 4.33
C LEU A 111 -5.49 13.53 3.58
N ASP A 112 -4.68 14.31 4.29
CA ASP A 112 -3.82 15.32 3.70
C ASP A 112 -2.76 14.67 2.80
N THR A 113 -2.10 13.63 3.29
CA THR A 113 -1.12 12.85 2.50
C THR A 113 -1.77 12.24 1.25
N ALA A 114 -3.00 11.73 1.37
CA ALA A 114 -3.75 11.20 0.24
C ALA A 114 -4.06 12.29 -0.80
N LYS A 115 -4.44 13.48 -0.35
CA LYS A 115 -4.74 14.63 -1.21
C LYS A 115 -3.51 15.10 -1.99
N GLU A 116 -2.36 15.22 -1.32
CA GLU A 116 -1.08 15.60 -1.95
C GLU A 116 -0.58 14.56 -2.94
N ALA A 117 -0.83 13.28 -2.70
CA ALA A 117 -0.44 12.20 -3.60
C ALA A 117 -1.41 11.98 -4.77
N SER A 118 -2.65 12.48 -4.66
CA SER A 118 -3.76 12.17 -5.56
C SER A 118 -3.44 12.40 -7.02
N GLU A 119 -2.97 13.60 -7.40
CA GLU A 119 -2.70 13.94 -8.80
C GLU A 119 -1.67 12.99 -9.43
N ARG A 120 -0.58 12.72 -8.71
CA ARG A 120 0.49 11.80 -9.16
C ARG A 120 -0.02 10.37 -9.29
N VAL A 121 -0.83 9.91 -8.34
CA VAL A 121 -1.41 8.56 -8.36
C VAL A 121 -2.40 8.42 -9.51
N CYS A 122 -3.29 9.40 -9.72
CA CYS A 122 -4.24 9.41 -10.83
C CYS A 122 -3.52 9.34 -12.18
N LYS A 123 -2.46 10.13 -12.37
CA LYS A 123 -1.65 10.09 -13.59
C LYS A 123 -0.98 8.72 -13.79
N PHE A 124 -0.44 8.14 -12.73
CA PHE A 124 0.15 6.80 -12.79
C PHE A 124 -0.87 5.72 -13.16
N VAL A 125 -2.04 5.71 -12.50
CA VAL A 125 -3.12 4.76 -12.77
C VAL A 125 -3.67 4.92 -14.19
N ALA A 126 -3.82 6.15 -14.68
CA ALA A 126 -4.27 6.40 -16.05
C ALA A 126 -3.31 5.80 -17.09
N GLU A 127 -2.00 5.94 -16.90
CA GLU A 127 -1.00 5.32 -17.77
C GLU A 127 -0.97 3.79 -17.63
N MET A 128 -1.18 3.27 -16.42
CA MET A 128 -1.32 1.83 -16.22
C MET A 128 -2.47 1.26 -17.03
N VAL A 129 -3.66 1.87 -16.96
CA VAL A 129 -4.86 1.41 -17.69
C VAL A 129 -4.64 1.39 -19.21
N LYS A 130 -3.91 2.37 -19.76
CA LYS A 130 -3.56 2.40 -21.20
C LYS A 130 -2.60 1.29 -21.62
N ALA A 131 -1.90 0.67 -20.66
CA ALA A 131 -0.77 -0.23 -20.92
C ALA A 131 -1.07 -1.71 -20.67
N VAL A 132 -2.30 -2.06 -20.24
CA VAL A 132 -2.78 -3.45 -20.01
C VAL A 132 -3.89 -3.84 -20.97
#